data_AF-A0A7S3GNW5-F1
#
_entry.id   AF-A0A7S3GNW5-F1
#
_cell.length_a   1.000
_cell.length_b   1.000
_cell.length_c   1.000
_cell.angle_alpha   90.00
_cell.angle_beta   90.00
_cell.angle_gamma   90.00
#
_symmetry.space_group_name_H-M   'P 1'
#
loop_
_entity.id
_entity.type
_entity.pdbx_description
1 polymer ?
#
loop_
_entity_poly.entity_id
_entity_poly.type
_entity_poly.pdbx_seq_one_letter_code
_entity_poly.pdbx_strand_id
1 'polypeptide(L)'
;NGGANAELNIRLTTRRALKPAPLVTVHFLNELYEIFSNNASGVASQSVFETAQEYFSPDDLVMFQESYELPIQECLAPYGYSTNSCDIEDDITNDGDGVEKDCYEGNLDVQYIMGVAQQATTIYWYVSNDNTTTDPFVAWLVDVADTADPPLVNSMSWGAIEQTIDTATMDSFNTEAMKLALMGVTVVVSSSDNGVAAE
;
A
#
# COMPACT_ATOMS: atom_id res chain seq x y z
N ASN A 1 63.13 -11.36 -22.56
CA ASN A 1 61.71 -11.30 -22.99
C ASN A 1 60.87 -11.87 -21.85
N GLY A 2 60.44 -11.13 -20.84
CA GLY A 2 59.97 -9.74 -20.85
C GLY A 2 58.45 -9.76 -21.06
N GLY A 3 57.69 -10.03 -20.00
CA GLY A 3 56.23 -10.05 -20.00
C GLY A 3 55.72 -10.00 -18.57
N ALA A 4 55.62 -8.78 -18.02
CA ALA A 4 55.03 -8.54 -16.71
C ALA A 4 53.51 -8.60 -16.82
N ASN A 5 52.88 -9.48 -16.05
CA ASN A 5 51.44 -9.46 -15.82
C ASN A 5 51.12 -8.23 -14.97
N ALA A 6 50.52 -7.21 -15.59
CA ALA A 6 49.97 -6.08 -14.86
C ALA A 6 48.62 -6.50 -14.26
N GLU A 7 48.63 -6.94 -12.99
CA GLU A 7 47.42 -7.02 -12.20
C GLU A 7 46.88 -5.60 -11.97
N LEU A 8 45.72 -5.32 -12.54
CA LEU A 8 44.96 -4.10 -12.29
C LEU A 8 44.38 -4.17 -10.87
N ASN A 9 45.18 -3.82 -9.88
CA ASN A 9 44.73 -3.63 -8.50
C ASN A 9 43.89 -2.35 -8.42
N ILE A 10 42.60 -2.45 -8.78
CA ILE A 10 41.62 -1.43 -8.41
C ILE A 10 41.52 -1.48 -6.89
N ARG A 11 42.21 -0.55 -6.22
CA ARG A 11 41.96 -0.22 -4.83
C ARG A 11 40.54 0.35 -4.77
N LEU A 12 39.57 -0.48 -4.43
CA LEU A 12 38.30 -0.06 -3.87
C LEU A 12 38.63 0.71 -2.59
N THR A 13 38.81 2.01 -2.75
CA THR A 13 38.82 2.94 -1.63
C THR A 13 37.47 2.77 -0.95
N THR A 14 37.52 2.30 0.30
CA THR A 14 36.44 2.24 1.28
C THR A 14 35.15 2.88 0.78
N ARG A 15 34.15 2.05 0.44
CA ARG A 15 32.75 2.51 0.35
C ARG A 15 32.51 3.27 1.65
N ARG A 16 32.34 4.59 1.55
CA ARG A 16 31.83 5.39 2.66
C ARG A 16 30.54 4.70 3.07
N ALA A 17 30.49 4.13 4.27
CA ALA A 17 29.27 3.54 4.78
C ALA A 17 28.20 4.62 4.61
N LEU A 18 27.22 4.36 3.73
CA LEU A 18 26.08 5.25 3.61
C LEU A 18 25.46 5.28 5.00
N LYS A 19 25.36 6.47 5.58
CA LYS A 19 24.60 6.63 6.81
C LYS A 19 23.21 6.05 6.50
N PRO A 20 22.69 5.12 7.31
CA PRO A 20 21.34 4.60 7.07
C PRO A 20 20.41 5.79 6.92
N ALA A 21 19.53 5.72 5.92
CA ALA A 21 18.48 6.72 5.78
C ALA A 21 17.74 6.82 7.13
N PRO A 22 17.35 8.03 7.56
CA PRO A 22 16.51 8.15 8.74
C PRO A 22 15.26 7.29 8.55
N LEU A 23 14.80 6.66 9.63
CA LEU A 23 13.53 5.95 9.63
C LEU A 23 12.44 6.93 9.19
N VAL A 24 11.66 6.55 8.18
CA VAL A 24 10.47 7.30 7.80
C VAL A 24 9.42 6.98 8.86
N THR A 25 8.92 8.03 9.52
CA THR A 25 7.86 7.94 10.53
C THR A 25 6.82 9.00 10.20
N VAL A 26 5.64 8.93 10.82
CA VAL A 26 4.61 9.99 10.68
C VAL A 26 5.19 11.35 11.05
N HIS A 27 5.99 11.44 12.12
CA HIS A 27 6.64 12.68 12.51
C HIS A 27 7.61 13.20 11.45
N PHE A 28 8.43 12.32 10.88
CA PHE A 28 9.34 12.68 9.79
C PHE A 28 8.57 13.20 8.57
N LEU A 29 7.47 12.55 8.19
CA LEU A 29 6.61 13.00 7.08
C LEU A 29 5.99 14.37 7.37
N ASN A 30 5.55 14.61 8.60
CA ASN A 30 4.99 15.90 8.99
C ASN A 30 6.03 17.02 8.90
N GLU A 31 7.27 16.78 9.33
CA GLU A 31 8.37 17.76 9.18
C GLU A 31 8.72 18.00 7.71
N LEU A 32 8.80 16.92 6.91
CA LEU A 32 9.19 16.98 5.51
C LEU A 32 8.16 17.73 4.64
N TYR A 33 6.88 17.47 4.88
CA TYR A 33 5.76 18.01 4.08
C TYR A 33 5.05 19.19 4.74
N GLU A 34 5.60 19.73 5.83
CA GLU A 34 5.02 20.86 6.58
C GLU A 34 3.57 20.60 7.02
N ILE A 35 3.28 19.38 7.49
CA ILE A 35 1.95 19.00 7.98
C ILE A 35 1.82 19.44 9.45
N PHE A 36 1.05 20.49 9.69
CA PHE A 36 0.84 21.06 11.02
C PHE A 36 -0.25 20.37 11.84
N SER A 37 -1.12 19.58 11.18
CA SER A 37 -2.16 18.79 11.84
C SER A 37 -2.52 17.59 10.97
N ASN A 38 -2.59 16.43 11.60
CA ASN A 38 -3.02 15.19 10.96
C ASN A 38 -4.49 14.89 11.23
N ASN A 39 -5.22 15.74 11.97
CA ASN A 39 -6.64 15.52 12.23
C ASN A 39 -7.43 15.75 10.94
N ALA A 40 -7.99 14.68 10.39
CA ALA A 40 -8.91 14.76 9.28
C ALA A 40 -10.21 15.46 9.70
N SER A 41 -10.89 16.09 8.74
CA SER A 41 -12.27 16.52 8.99
C SER A 41 -13.12 15.27 9.23
N GLY A 42 -13.92 15.21 10.30
CA GLY A 42 -14.80 14.06 10.61
C GLY A 42 -15.92 13.77 9.59
N VAL A 43 -15.84 14.36 8.39
CA VAL A 43 -16.70 14.15 7.23
C VAL A 43 -15.97 13.38 6.12
N ALA A 44 -14.64 13.33 6.15
CA ALA A 44 -13.83 12.66 5.13
C ALA A 44 -13.55 11.21 5.55
N SER A 45 -13.98 10.27 4.71
CA SER A 45 -13.60 8.86 4.77
C SER A 45 -12.50 8.59 3.74
N GLN A 46 -11.66 7.59 4.05
CA GLN A 46 -10.57 7.15 3.20
C GLN A 46 -10.53 5.62 3.11
N SER A 47 -9.84 5.11 2.10
CA SER A 47 -9.65 3.67 1.93
C SER A 47 -8.29 3.34 1.34
N VAL A 48 -7.89 2.09 1.52
CA VAL A 48 -6.76 1.44 0.85
C VAL A 48 -7.30 0.25 0.07
N PHE A 49 -6.89 0.09 -1.19
CA PHE A 49 -7.21 -1.08 -2.01
C PHE A 49 -6.17 -2.17 -1.80
N GLU A 50 -6.62 -3.40 -1.59
CA GLU A 50 -5.75 -4.55 -1.39
C GLU A 50 -6.28 -5.81 -2.07
N THR A 51 -5.39 -6.73 -2.43
CA THR A 51 -5.72 -8.01 -3.08
C THR A 51 -4.63 -9.05 -2.81
N ALA A 52 -4.60 -10.17 -3.54
CA ALA A 52 -3.48 -11.12 -3.56
C ALA A 52 -3.05 -11.66 -2.18
N GLN A 53 -4.03 -11.98 -1.33
CA GLN A 53 -3.82 -12.49 0.04
C GLN A 53 -2.99 -11.56 0.94
N GLU A 54 -3.02 -10.26 0.67
CA GLU A 54 -2.47 -9.26 1.58
C GLU A 54 -3.50 -8.93 2.65
N TYR A 55 -3.03 -8.95 3.89
CA TYR A 55 -3.79 -8.68 5.09
C TYR A 55 -3.21 -7.44 5.76
N PHE A 56 -3.97 -6.86 6.68
CA PHE A 56 -3.39 -6.04 7.74
C PHE A 56 -3.70 -6.66 9.10
N SER A 57 -2.89 -6.33 10.10
CA SER A 57 -3.15 -6.71 11.48
C SER A 57 -3.69 -5.56 12.31
N PRO A 58 -4.90 -5.67 12.87
CA PRO A 58 -5.40 -4.70 13.85
C PRO A 58 -4.47 -4.59 15.07
N ASP A 59 -3.83 -5.68 15.50
CA ASP A 59 -2.90 -5.68 16.63
C ASP A 59 -1.60 -4.93 16.28
N ASP A 60 -1.09 -5.10 15.05
CA ASP A 60 0.07 -4.36 14.56
C ASP A 60 -0.25 -2.88 14.33
N LEU A 61 -1.45 -2.56 13.85
CA LEU A 61 -1.93 -1.18 13.72
C LEU A 61 -1.97 -0.49 15.09
N VAL A 62 -2.51 -1.15 16.11
CA VAL A 62 -2.50 -0.62 17.49
C VAL A 62 -1.06 -0.45 17.98
N MET A 63 -0.19 -1.44 17.76
CA MET A 63 1.22 -1.34 18.14
C MET A 63 1.93 -0.17 17.45
N PHE A 64 1.67 0.05 16.16
CA PHE A 64 2.18 1.18 15.40
C PHE A 64 1.68 2.51 15.99
N GLN A 65 0.38 2.62 16.24
CA GLN A 65 -0.23 3.83 16.79
C GLN A 65 0.33 4.15 18.19
N GLU A 66 0.47 3.14 19.06
CA GLU A 66 1.10 3.31 20.38
C GLU A 66 2.57 3.73 20.27
N SER A 67 3.33 3.07 19.40
CA SER A 67 4.77 3.33 19.22
C SER A 67 5.08 4.74 18.75
N TYR A 68 4.16 5.36 18.00
CA TYR A 68 4.32 6.71 17.46
C TYR A 68 3.41 7.76 18.12
N GLU A 69 2.81 7.43 19.27
CA GLU A 69 1.94 8.33 20.05
C GLU A 69 0.77 8.90 19.22
N LEU A 70 0.22 8.09 18.31
CA LEU A 70 -0.92 8.42 17.46
C LEU A 70 -2.23 8.11 18.17
N PRO A 71 -3.36 8.74 17.78
CA PRO A 71 -4.67 8.32 18.24
C PRO A 71 -4.93 6.85 17.90
N ILE A 72 -5.30 6.06 18.92
CA ILE A 72 -5.72 4.68 18.71
C ILE A 72 -7.06 4.68 17.98
N GLN A 73 -7.07 4.13 16.78
CA GLN A 73 -8.22 4.10 15.90
C GLN A 73 -8.23 2.80 15.09
N GLU A 74 -9.40 2.18 15.03
CA GLU A 74 -9.63 0.98 14.22
C GLU A 74 -9.72 1.32 12.71
N CYS A 75 -9.19 0.41 11.88
CA CYS A 75 -9.47 0.36 10.45
C CYS A 75 -10.65 -0.59 10.20
N LEU A 76 -11.62 -0.17 9.39
CA LEU A 76 -12.77 -1.00 9.04
C LEU A 76 -12.38 -1.98 7.94
N ALA A 77 -12.60 -3.28 8.14
CA ALA A 77 -12.34 -4.33 7.15
C ALA A 77 -13.63 -5.07 6.73
N PRO A 78 -14.61 -4.38 6.12
CA PRO A 78 -15.93 -4.96 5.85
C PRO A 78 -15.90 -6.13 4.86
N TYR A 79 -14.86 -6.21 4.04
CA TYR A 79 -14.65 -7.27 3.04
C TYR A 79 -13.76 -8.42 3.55
N GLY A 80 -13.40 -8.41 4.83
CA GLY A 80 -12.51 -9.41 5.44
C GLY A 80 -11.03 -9.07 5.26
N TYR A 81 -10.20 -10.12 5.22
CA TYR A 81 -8.75 -10.05 5.00
C TYR A 81 -8.01 -9.15 6.00
N SER A 82 -8.38 -9.29 7.27
CA SER A 82 -7.61 -8.85 8.43
C SER A 82 -7.24 -10.05 9.30
N THR A 83 -6.05 -10.05 9.90
CA THR A 83 -5.60 -11.10 10.84
C THR A 83 -5.13 -10.47 12.14
N ASN A 84 -5.35 -11.08 13.30
CA ASN A 84 -4.84 -10.51 14.56
C ASN A 84 -3.34 -10.81 14.79
N SER A 85 -2.73 -11.65 13.95
CA SER A 85 -1.29 -11.94 13.98
C SER A 85 -0.76 -11.94 12.56
N CYS A 86 0.25 -11.13 12.30
CA CYS A 86 1.09 -11.20 11.12
C CYS A 86 2.42 -11.80 11.55
N ASP A 87 2.48 -13.13 11.58
CA ASP A 87 3.72 -13.82 11.91
C ASP A 87 4.65 -13.73 10.70
N ILE A 88 5.69 -12.88 10.80
CA ILE A 88 6.71 -12.73 9.75
C ILE A 88 7.47 -14.04 9.48
N GLU A 89 7.34 -15.04 10.37
CA GLU A 89 7.87 -16.40 10.18
C GLU A 89 6.91 -17.33 9.40
N ASP A 90 5.69 -16.90 9.11
CA ASP A 90 4.67 -17.65 8.35
C ASP A 90 4.93 -17.67 6.83
N ASP A 91 5.88 -16.87 6.34
CA ASP A 91 6.48 -17.06 5.00
C ASP A 91 7.19 -18.43 4.91
N ILE A 92 7.53 -19.06 6.04
CA ILE A 92 8.26 -20.35 6.08
C ILE A 92 7.51 -21.44 6.84
N THR A 93 6.60 -21.12 7.76
CA THR A 93 5.94 -22.12 8.60
C THR A 93 4.44 -22.08 8.52
N ASN A 94 3.86 -22.76 7.50
CA ASN A 94 2.49 -23.27 7.49
C ASN A 94 1.88 -23.30 8.91
N ASP A 95 1.20 -22.22 9.30
CA ASP A 95 0.60 -21.99 10.61
C ASP A 95 -0.60 -22.92 10.91
N GLY A 96 -0.75 -23.98 10.13
CA GLY A 96 -1.75 -25.01 10.31
C GLY A 96 -3.12 -24.66 9.73
N ASP A 97 -3.31 -23.44 9.20
CA ASP A 97 -4.50 -23.09 8.42
C ASP A 97 -4.25 -23.19 6.90
N GLY A 98 -2.98 -23.20 6.49
CA GLY A 98 -2.56 -23.47 5.11
C GLY A 98 -2.76 -22.29 4.16
N VAL A 99 -2.91 -21.07 4.69
CA VAL A 99 -3.05 -19.83 3.92
C VAL A 99 -1.78 -19.01 4.10
N GLU A 100 -1.07 -18.76 3.00
CA GLU A 100 0.02 -17.78 2.94
C GLU A 100 -0.57 -16.40 3.24
N LYS A 101 -0.14 -15.79 4.36
CA LYS A 101 -0.56 -14.44 4.77
C LYS A 101 0.61 -13.51 4.57
N ASP A 102 0.49 -12.61 3.60
CA ASP A 102 1.36 -11.44 3.56
C ASP A 102 0.66 -10.29 4.30
N CYS A 103 1.40 -9.53 5.07
CA CYS A 103 0.88 -8.33 5.73
C CYS A 103 1.74 -7.10 5.45
N TYR A 104 2.78 -7.19 4.64
CA TYR A 104 3.70 -6.08 4.45
C TYR A 104 3.00 -4.89 3.82
N GLU A 105 2.27 -5.10 2.73
CA GLU A 105 1.62 -4.01 2.00
C GLU A 105 0.41 -3.49 2.79
N GLY A 106 -0.47 -4.40 3.22
CA GLY A 106 -1.67 -4.02 3.95
C GLY A 106 -1.41 -3.30 5.28
N ASN A 107 -0.39 -3.70 6.05
CA ASN A 107 0.02 -2.94 7.22
C ASN A 107 0.61 -1.59 6.86
N LEU A 108 1.49 -1.51 5.85
CA LEU A 108 2.12 -0.26 5.42
C LEU A 108 1.05 0.78 5.04
N ASP A 109 0.14 0.39 4.16
CA ASP A 109 -0.91 1.25 3.62
C ASP A 109 -1.83 1.78 4.74
N VAL A 110 -2.35 0.89 5.60
CA VAL A 110 -3.23 1.27 6.71
C VAL A 110 -2.51 2.14 7.75
N GLN A 111 -1.29 1.77 8.16
CA GLN A 111 -0.57 2.48 9.21
C GLN A 111 -0.21 3.91 8.78
N TYR A 112 0.26 4.10 7.55
CA TYR A 112 0.66 5.42 7.08
C TYR A 112 -0.53 6.32 6.74
N ILE A 113 -1.56 5.81 6.06
CA ILE A 113 -2.73 6.63 5.73
C ILE A 113 -3.44 7.11 7.00
N MET A 114 -3.56 6.25 8.03
CA MET A 114 -4.15 6.62 9.32
C MET A 114 -3.21 7.48 10.17
N GLY A 115 -1.89 7.38 9.95
CA GLY A 115 -0.90 8.21 10.62
C GLY A 115 -0.94 9.68 10.17
N VAL A 116 -1.09 9.93 8.87
CA VAL A 116 -1.14 11.29 8.29
C VAL A 116 -2.55 11.88 8.21
N ALA A 117 -3.59 11.04 8.23
CA ALA A 117 -4.99 11.44 8.26
C ALA A 117 -5.74 10.74 9.42
N GLN A 118 -5.41 11.16 10.63
CA GLN A 118 -5.97 10.67 11.88
C GLN A 118 -7.45 11.03 12.00
N GLN A 119 -8.24 10.18 12.67
CA GLN A 119 -9.68 10.34 12.91
C GLN A 119 -10.58 10.25 11.66
N ALA A 120 -10.01 10.08 10.46
CA ALA A 120 -10.78 9.75 9.27
C ALA A 120 -11.27 8.30 9.35
N THR A 121 -12.54 8.04 9.03
CA THR A 121 -13.00 6.66 8.83
C THR A 121 -12.17 6.02 7.72
N THR A 122 -11.41 4.97 8.07
CA THR A 122 -10.51 4.27 7.14
C THR A 122 -11.07 2.89 6.85
N ILE A 123 -11.13 2.54 5.56
CA ILE A 123 -11.64 1.25 5.08
C ILE A 123 -10.51 0.49 4.39
N TYR A 124 -10.24 -0.73 4.86
CA TYR A 124 -9.45 -1.72 4.17
C TYR A 124 -10.33 -2.40 3.11
N TRP A 125 -10.15 -2.01 1.85
CA TRP A 125 -10.98 -2.45 0.73
C TRP A 125 -10.34 -3.62 0.01
N TYR A 126 -10.55 -4.81 0.56
CA TYR A 126 -10.00 -6.02 -0.02
C TYR A 126 -10.83 -6.54 -1.20
N VAL A 127 -10.18 -6.84 -2.32
CA VAL A 127 -10.78 -7.51 -3.48
C VAL A 127 -10.20 -8.91 -3.63
N SER A 128 -11.06 -9.91 -3.40
CA SER A 128 -10.72 -11.33 -3.54
C SER A 128 -10.63 -11.74 -5.01
N ASN A 129 -9.56 -12.47 -5.34
CA ASN A 129 -9.32 -13.03 -6.68
C ASN A 129 -10.00 -14.39 -6.88
N ASP A 130 -10.69 -14.90 -5.86
CA ASP A 130 -11.05 -16.31 -5.74
C ASP A 130 -12.23 -16.69 -6.66
N ASN A 131 -12.89 -15.71 -7.30
CA ASN A 131 -14.04 -15.98 -8.15
C ASN A 131 -14.46 -14.84 -9.12
N THR A 132 -13.56 -13.94 -9.50
CA THR A 132 -13.91 -12.83 -10.39
C THR A 132 -13.53 -13.15 -11.84
N THR A 133 -14.46 -12.89 -12.77
CA THR A 133 -14.15 -12.82 -14.22
C THR A 133 -13.73 -11.41 -14.64
N THR A 134 -13.75 -10.49 -13.69
CA THR A 134 -13.42 -9.07 -13.85
C THR A 134 -12.09 -8.82 -13.18
N ASP A 135 -11.24 -8.07 -13.86
CA ASP A 135 -9.97 -7.57 -13.32
C ASP A 135 -10.19 -6.92 -11.93
N PRO A 136 -9.35 -7.22 -10.92
CA PRO A 136 -9.58 -6.77 -9.55
C PRO A 136 -9.58 -5.24 -9.42
N PHE A 137 -8.80 -4.52 -10.23
CA PHE A 137 -8.78 -3.06 -10.21
C PHE A 137 -10.07 -2.48 -10.76
N VAL A 138 -10.62 -3.09 -11.82
CA VAL A 138 -11.93 -2.69 -12.36
C VAL A 138 -13.04 -3.03 -11.38
N ALA A 139 -13.04 -4.22 -10.80
CA ALA A 139 -14.05 -4.66 -9.84
C ALA A 139 -14.12 -3.72 -8.63
N TRP A 140 -12.96 -3.31 -8.12
CA TRP A 140 -12.86 -2.33 -7.05
C TRP A 140 -13.48 -0.98 -7.40
N LEU A 141 -13.12 -0.38 -8.54
CA LEU A 141 -13.64 0.93 -8.95
C LEU A 141 -15.16 0.91 -9.11
N VAL A 142 -15.71 -0.19 -9.65
CA VAL A 142 -17.16 -0.39 -9.76
C VAL A 142 -17.81 -0.41 -8.38
N ASP A 143 -17.26 -1.18 -7.45
CA ASP A 143 -17.81 -1.34 -6.10
C ASP A 143 -17.76 -0.01 -5.30
N VAL A 144 -16.68 0.76 -5.45
CA VAL A 144 -16.58 2.12 -4.89
C VAL A 144 -17.62 3.04 -5.52
N ALA A 145 -17.81 3.00 -6.85
CA ALA A 145 -18.77 3.85 -7.54
C ALA A 145 -20.23 3.52 -7.19
N ASP A 146 -20.52 2.26 -6.88
CA ASP A 146 -21.85 1.78 -6.49
C ASP A 146 -22.17 2.03 -4.99
N THR A 147 -21.17 2.43 -4.20
CA THR A 147 -21.36 2.78 -2.79
C THR A 147 -22.04 4.14 -2.65
N ALA A 148 -23.08 4.22 -1.80
CA ALA A 148 -23.89 5.44 -1.63
C ALA A 148 -23.08 6.64 -1.11
N ASP A 149 -22.17 6.38 -0.16
CA ASP A 149 -21.27 7.37 0.44
C ASP A 149 -19.82 6.83 0.33
N PRO A 150 -19.18 6.91 -0.85
CA PRO A 150 -17.87 6.29 -1.07
C PRO A 150 -16.77 7.02 -0.28
N PRO A 151 -15.65 6.34 0.04
CA PRO A 151 -14.45 7.00 0.52
C PRO A 151 -14.05 8.14 -0.42
N LEU A 152 -13.79 9.33 0.12
CA LEU A 152 -13.44 10.50 -0.68
C LEU A 152 -12.00 10.43 -1.20
N VAL A 153 -11.13 9.72 -0.49
CA VAL A 153 -9.73 9.49 -0.87
C VAL A 153 -9.45 8.00 -0.82
N ASN A 154 -8.98 7.45 -1.92
CA ASN A 154 -8.72 6.02 -2.08
C ASN A 154 -7.26 5.87 -2.52
N SER A 155 -6.47 5.10 -1.76
CA SER A 155 -5.08 4.76 -2.08
C SER A 155 -5.01 3.37 -2.70
N MET A 156 -4.22 3.21 -3.76
CA MET A 156 -3.95 1.93 -4.40
C MET A 156 -2.44 1.81 -4.62
N SER A 157 -1.79 0.95 -3.83
CA SER A 157 -0.36 0.68 -3.98
C SER A 157 -0.07 -0.52 -4.91
N TRP A 158 -1.10 -1.02 -5.60
CA TRP A 158 -1.02 -2.09 -6.60
C TRP A 158 -0.97 -1.57 -8.04
N GLY A 159 -0.36 -2.38 -8.90
CA GLY A 159 -0.35 -2.13 -10.34
C GLY A 159 -0.04 -3.39 -11.15
N ALA A 160 -0.16 -3.26 -12.47
CA ALA A 160 0.21 -4.31 -13.41
C ALA A 160 0.99 -3.69 -14.59
N ILE A 161 1.70 -4.56 -15.30
CA ILE A 161 2.38 -4.25 -16.56
C ILE A 161 1.32 -3.88 -17.61
N GLU A 162 1.25 -2.60 -18.01
CA GLU A 162 0.23 -2.06 -18.91
C GLU A 162 0.16 -2.86 -20.22
N GLN A 163 1.31 -3.26 -20.75
CA GLN A 163 1.48 -3.99 -22.00
C GLN A 163 0.92 -5.43 -21.94
N THR A 164 0.69 -5.96 -20.73
CA THR A 164 0.08 -7.29 -20.53
C THR A 164 -1.43 -7.24 -20.35
N ILE A 165 -2.00 -6.06 -20.13
CA ILE A 165 -3.44 -5.88 -19.93
C ILE A 165 -4.12 -5.68 -21.29
N ASP A 166 -5.27 -6.32 -21.49
CA ASP A 166 -6.03 -6.14 -22.71
C ASP A 166 -6.72 -4.76 -22.76
N THR A 167 -6.94 -4.24 -23.96
CA THR A 167 -7.50 -2.90 -24.16
C THR A 167 -8.90 -2.75 -23.54
N ALA A 168 -9.72 -3.80 -23.52
CA ALA A 168 -11.08 -3.68 -22.95
C ALA A 168 -11.04 -3.52 -21.43
N THR A 169 -10.11 -4.22 -20.76
CA THR A 169 -9.87 -4.05 -19.32
C THR A 169 -9.35 -2.64 -19.00
N MET A 170 -8.36 -2.14 -19.76
CA MET A 170 -7.86 -0.77 -19.59
C MET A 170 -8.94 0.30 -19.84
N ASP A 171 -9.75 0.14 -20.89
CA ASP A 171 -10.86 1.06 -21.19
C ASP A 171 -11.92 1.03 -20.08
N SER A 172 -12.16 -0.14 -19.48
CA SER A 172 -13.09 -0.29 -18.35
C SER A 172 -12.54 0.43 -17.11
N PHE A 173 -11.28 0.19 -16.75
CA PHE A 173 -10.63 0.90 -15.64
C PHE A 173 -10.70 2.42 -15.82
N ASN A 174 -10.33 2.92 -17.01
CA ASN A 174 -10.39 4.35 -17.32
C ASN A 174 -11.81 4.92 -17.20
N THR A 175 -12.81 4.16 -17.65
CA THR A 175 -14.21 4.58 -17.57
C THR A 175 -14.68 4.69 -16.13
N GLU A 176 -14.39 3.69 -15.29
CA GLU A 176 -14.81 3.70 -13.89
C GLU A 176 -14.05 4.76 -13.07
N ALA A 177 -12.76 4.95 -13.33
CA ALA A 177 -11.97 6.03 -12.72
C ALA A 177 -12.54 7.42 -13.08
N MET A 178 -12.99 7.62 -14.33
CA MET A 178 -13.67 8.86 -14.72
C MET A 178 -14.99 9.07 -13.97
N LYS A 179 -15.76 8.01 -13.69
CA LYS A 179 -16.99 8.13 -12.89
C LYS A 179 -16.69 8.58 -11.46
N LEU A 180 -15.70 7.97 -10.81
CA LEU A 180 -15.27 8.38 -9.48
C LEU A 180 -14.80 9.83 -9.45
N ALA A 181 -14.04 10.27 -10.46
CA ALA A 181 -13.64 11.67 -10.58
C ALA A 181 -14.85 12.62 -10.69
N LEU A 182 -15.89 12.24 -11.44
CA LEU A 182 -17.15 13.02 -11.52
C LEU A 182 -17.94 13.03 -10.21
N MET A 183 -17.79 12.01 -9.37
CA MET A 183 -18.38 11.95 -8.02
C MET A 183 -17.60 12.78 -6.99
N GLY A 184 -16.45 13.35 -7.37
CA GLY A 184 -15.57 14.07 -6.45
C GLY A 184 -14.71 13.16 -5.59
N VAL A 185 -14.57 11.88 -5.98
CA VAL A 185 -13.70 10.91 -5.33
C VAL A 185 -12.29 11.03 -5.91
N THR A 186 -11.29 11.03 -5.03
CA THR A 186 -9.88 11.02 -5.40
C THR A 186 -9.35 9.59 -5.32
N VAL A 187 -8.69 9.14 -6.39
CA VAL A 187 -7.93 7.89 -6.44
C VAL A 187 -6.45 8.23 -6.63
N VAL A 188 -5.61 7.75 -5.72
CA VAL A 188 -4.15 7.90 -5.76
C VAL A 188 -3.55 6.53 -6.01
N VAL A 189 -2.72 6.40 -7.04
CA VAL A 189 -2.12 5.12 -7.44
C VAL A 189 -0.60 5.23 -7.39
N SER A 190 0.07 4.21 -6.84
CA SER A 190 1.53 4.14 -6.84
C SER A 190 2.08 4.06 -8.27
N SER A 191 3.28 4.60 -8.50
CA SER A 191 3.90 4.60 -9.83
C SER A 191 4.79 3.38 -10.09
N SER A 192 4.69 2.32 -9.26
CA SER A 192 5.62 1.18 -9.18
C SER A 192 7.00 1.49 -8.57
N ASP A 193 7.61 0.45 -8.01
CA ASP A 193 8.97 0.41 -7.48
C ASP A 193 10.04 0.04 -8.52
N ASN A 194 9.63 -0.36 -9.73
CA ASN A 194 10.53 -0.83 -10.79
C ASN A 194 11.08 0.32 -11.66
N GLY A 195 10.74 1.58 -11.36
CA GLY A 195 11.16 2.74 -12.13
C GLY A 195 10.74 2.61 -13.60
N VAL A 196 11.66 2.89 -14.54
CA VAL A 196 11.38 2.75 -15.99
C VAL A 196 11.26 1.30 -16.46
N ALA A 197 11.55 0.33 -15.59
CA ALA A 197 11.44 -1.10 -15.90
C ALA A 197 10.11 -1.70 -15.43
N ALA A 198 9.20 -0.89 -14.91
CA ALA A 198 7.77 -1.18 -14.93
C ALA A 198 7.30 -1.08 -16.40
N GLU A 199 7.76 -2.01 -17.24
CA GLU A 199 7.14 -2.29 -18.55
C GLU A 199 6.27 -3.51 -18.39
#